data_AF-A0AAN8AVS8-F1
#
_entry.id   AF-A0AAN8AVS8-F1
#
_cell.length_a   1.000
_cell.length_b   1.000
_cell.length_c   1.000
_cell.angle_alpha   90.00
_cell.angle_beta   90.00
_cell.angle_gamma   90.00
#
_symmetry.space_group_name_H-M   'P 1'
#
loop_
_entity.id
_entity.type
_entity.pdbx_description
1 polymer ?
#
loop_
_entity_poly.entity_id
_entity_poly.type
_entity_poly.pdbx_seq_one_letter_code
_entity_poly.pdbx_strand_id
1 'polypeptide(L)'
;MDALAVTPYKLVRLDVTDQKLWVSPKEVDIGAKSSVSEFGVLQFKKDCEIALSSICKKALDKCPLKYSVVLNMMCLDPNTMYSKPDECLQKMRCLIQKFVQDNQLAGTKMATLITNSNVLRRRAMEKQEQLLVLDTDIEKHAAELRQLSDS
;
A
#
# COMPACT_ATOMS: atom_id res chain seq x y z
N MET A 1 -4.38 46.80 12.09
CA MET A 1 -5.56 45.91 12.19
C MET A 1 -5.82 45.41 10.79
N ASP A 2 -5.35 44.21 10.45
CA ASP A 2 -5.80 43.51 9.24
C ASP A 2 -5.83 42.02 9.57
N ALA A 3 -6.96 41.59 10.14
CA ALA A 3 -7.28 40.17 10.27
C ALA A 3 -7.59 39.64 8.87
N LEU A 4 -6.55 39.18 8.18
CA LEU A 4 -6.69 38.44 6.93
C LEU A 4 -7.65 37.27 7.18
N ALA A 5 -8.87 37.40 6.67
CA ALA A 5 -9.87 36.33 6.70
C ALA A 5 -9.32 35.14 5.89
N VAL A 6 -8.68 34.20 6.58
CA VAL A 6 -8.17 32.97 5.97
C VAL A 6 -9.37 32.09 5.70
N THR A 7 -9.81 32.04 4.45
CA THR A 7 -10.88 31.14 4.04
C THR A 7 -10.41 29.68 4.23
N PRO A 8 -11.30 28.73 4.57
CA PRO A 8 -10.91 27.32 4.81
C PRO A 8 -10.08 26.71 3.67
N TYR A 9 -10.35 27.13 2.42
CA TYR A 9 -9.62 26.70 1.24
C TYR A 9 -8.15 27.15 1.22
N LYS A 10 -7.84 28.32 1.80
CA LYS A 10 -6.46 28.82 1.90
C LYS A 10 -5.65 28.08 2.98
N LEU A 11 -6.31 27.61 4.05
CA LEU A 11 -5.68 26.77 5.08
C LEU A 11 -5.24 25.41 4.54
N VAL A 12 -6.07 24.80 3.68
CA VAL A 12 -5.77 23.49 3.07
C VAL A 12 -4.56 23.55 2.13
N ARG A 13 -4.27 24.72 1.55
CA ARG A 13 -3.15 24.92 0.61
C ARG A 13 -1.92 25.54 1.26
N LEU A 14 -1.93 25.70 2.57
CA LEU A 14 -0.83 26.28 3.30
C LEU A 14 0.29 25.25 3.40
N ASP A 15 1.45 25.55 2.82
CA ASP A 15 2.62 24.70 2.95
C ASP A 15 3.24 24.93 4.33
N VAL A 16 3.05 23.99 5.24
CA VAL A 16 3.57 24.05 6.61
C VAL A 16 5.11 24.03 6.66
N THR A 17 5.77 23.71 5.56
CA THR A 17 7.24 23.72 5.44
C THR A 17 7.81 25.04 4.93
N ASP A 18 6.97 25.97 4.44
CA ASP A 18 7.42 27.29 4.00
C ASP A 18 7.82 28.14 5.22
N GLN A 19 9.13 28.34 5.37
CA GLN A 19 9.73 29.06 6.48
C GLN A 19 9.32 30.55 6.51
N LYS A 20 8.84 31.11 5.39
CA LYS A 20 8.31 32.48 5.33
C LYS A 20 6.98 32.61 6.07
N LEU A 21 6.28 31.51 6.30
CA LEU A 21 5.03 31.45 7.05
C LEU A 21 5.26 31.22 8.54
N TRP A 22 6.50 30.96 8.97
CA TRP A 22 6.83 30.70 10.36
C TRP A 22 7.03 32.02 11.10
N VAL A 23 6.29 32.18 12.20
CA VAL A 23 6.48 33.26 13.17
C VAL A 23 7.26 32.75 14.37
N SER A 24 8.00 33.66 15.03
CA SER A 24 8.71 33.33 16.26
C SER A 24 7.74 32.78 17.31
N PRO A 25 8.10 31.76 18.10
CA PRO A 25 7.23 31.23 19.16
C PRO A 25 6.74 32.26 20.18
N LYS A 26 7.43 33.41 20.30
CA LYS A 26 7.02 34.54 21.16
C LYS A 26 5.95 35.45 20.53
N GLU A 27 5.81 35.36 19.21
CA GLU A 27 4.92 36.18 18.38
C GLU A 27 3.71 35.38 17.88
N VAL A 28 3.63 34.09 18.21
CA VAL A 28 2.47 33.24 17.92
C VAL A 28 1.30 33.72 18.77
N ASP A 29 0.31 34.32 18.11
CA ASP A 29 -0.97 34.65 18.73
C ASP A 29 -1.78 33.36 18.93
N ILE A 30 -1.92 32.93 20.18
CA ILE A 30 -2.69 31.75 20.58
C ILE A 30 -4.18 32.10 20.80
N GLY A 31 -4.58 33.35 20.53
CA GLY A 31 -5.96 33.82 20.66
C GLY A 31 -6.42 34.07 22.10
N ALA A 32 -5.51 34.03 23.08
CA ALA A 32 -5.81 34.31 24.48
C ALA A 32 -5.63 35.81 24.78
N LYS A 33 -6.74 36.54 24.88
CA LYS A 33 -6.79 38.01 25.09
C LYS A 33 -6.40 38.51 26.49
N SER A 34 -5.83 37.68 27.36
CA SER A 34 -5.43 38.04 28.72
C SER A 34 -4.04 37.50 29.05
N SER A 35 -3.39 38.08 30.07
CA SER A 35 -2.08 37.61 30.58
C SER A 35 -2.21 36.18 31.09
N VAL A 36 -1.98 35.20 30.21
CA VAL A 36 -1.97 33.79 30.56
C VAL A 36 -0.71 33.54 31.38
N SER A 37 -0.86 32.88 32.54
CA SER A 37 0.29 32.46 33.33
C SER A 37 1.20 31.55 32.50
N GLU A 38 2.51 31.60 32.74
CA GLU A 38 3.46 30.70 32.04
C GLU A 38 3.06 29.23 32.19
N PHE A 39 2.51 28.88 33.36
CA PHE A 39 1.92 27.57 33.62
C PHE A 39 0.76 27.25 32.67
N GLY A 40 -0.14 28.20 32.40
CA GLY A 40 -1.26 28.02 31.47
C GLY A 40 -0.79 27.80 30.03
N VAL A 41 0.26 28.50 29.59
CA VAL A 41 0.88 28.29 28.27
C VAL A 41 1.52 26.90 28.18
N LEU A 42 2.20 26.45 29.23
CA LEU A 42 2.80 25.11 29.29
C LEU A 42 1.74 24.01 29.29
N GLN A 43 0.65 24.20 30.04
CA GLN A 43 -0.47 23.26 30.07
C GLN A 43 -1.14 23.15 28.69
N PHE A 44 -1.39 24.27 28.02
CA PHE A 44 -1.92 24.29 26.67
C PHE A 44 -1.02 23.55 25.67
N LYS A 45 0.30 23.79 25.72
CA LYS A 45 1.25 23.05 24.88
C LYS A 45 1.17 21.54 25.09
N LYS A 46 1.08 21.11 26.35
CA LYS A 46 0.93 19.69 26.70
C LYS A 46 -0.40 19.12 26.18
N ASP A 47 -1.48 19.87 26.29
CA ASP A 47 -2.80 19.46 25.79
C ASP A 47 -2.80 19.34 24.25
N CYS A 48 -2.12 20.25 23.54
CA CYS A 48 -1.91 20.15 22.10
C CYS A 48 -1.08 18.91 21.72
N GLU A 49 -0.01 18.61 22.46
CA GLU A 49 0.81 17.42 22.22
C GLU A 49 -0.01 16.12 22.41
N ILE A 50 -0.83 16.06 23.48
CA ILE A 50 -1.74 14.95 23.74
C ILE A 50 -2.75 14.80 22.60
N ALA A 51 -3.34 15.92 22.15
CA ALA A 51 -4.32 15.92 21.06
C ALA A 51 -3.71 15.44 19.74
N LEU A 52 -2.53 15.96 19.36
CA LEU A 52 -1.81 15.52 18.17
C LEU A 52 -1.44 14.03 18.25
N SER A 53 -0.95 13.56 19.40
CA SER A 53 -0.67 12.14 19.63
C SER A 53 -1.92 11.28 19.44
N SER A 54 -3.08 11.73 19.94
CA SER A 54 -4.37 11.04 19.77
C SER A 54 -4.82 10.98 18.31
N ILE A 55 -4.70 12.09 17.57
CA ILE A 55 -5.00 12.16 16.14
C ILE A 55 -4.10 11.21 15.35
N CYS A 56 -2.79 11.25 15.59
CA CYS A 56 -1.82 10.37 14.95
C CYS A 56 -2.13 8.89 15.23
N LYS A 57 -2.43 8.52 16.49
CA LYS A 57 -2.83 7.15 16.85
C LYS A 57 -4.08 6.71 16.08
N LYS A 58 -5.13 7.53 16.06
CA LYS A 58 -6.38 7.22 15.35
C LYS A 58 -6.21 7.13 13.83
N ALA A 59 -5.39 8.00 13.24
CA ALA A 59 -5.05 7.94 11.82
C ALA A 59 -4.27 6.65 11.49
N LEU A 60 -3.31 6.31 12.34
CA LEU A 60 -2.50 5.10 12.21
C LEU A 60 -3.33 3.81 12.42
N ASP A 61 -4.34 3.82 13.28
CA ASP A 61 -5.22 2.64 13.50
C ASP A 61 -6.04 2.26 12.28
N LYS A 62 -6.33 3.21 11.38
CA LYS A 62 -6.98 2.96 10.09
C LYS A 62 -5.99 2.74 8.94
N CYS A 63 -4.69 2.80 9.20
CA CYS A 63 -3.69 2.68 8.15
C CYS A 63 -3.58 1.22 7.67
N PRO A 64 -3.73 0.95 6.35
CA PRO A 64 -3.55 -0.38 5.76
C PRO A 64 -2.26 -1.08 6.19
N LEU A 65 -1.20 -0.32 6.46
CA LEU A 65 0.12 -0.81 6.86
C LEU A 65 0.17 -1.44 8.26
N LYS A 66 -0.81 -1.19 9.15
CA LYS A 66 -0.91 -1.91 10.44
C LYS A 66 -1.63 -3.25 10.31
N TYR A 67 -2.42 -3.43 9.25
CA TYR A 67 -3.16 -4.67 9.09
C TYR A 67 -2.17 -5.75 8.68
N SER A 68 -1.85 -6.65 9.63
CA SER A 68 -0.99 -7.81 9.41
C SER A 68 -1.35 -8.60 8.14
N VAL A 69 -2.64 -8.61 7.74
CA VAL A 69 -3.09 -9.17 6.47
C VAL A 69 -2.45 -8.46 5.27
N VAL A 70 -2.52 -7.13 5.19
CA VAL A 70 -1.95 -6.37 4.06
C VAL A 70 -0.43 -6.50 4.02
N LEU A 71 0.23 -6.46 5.18
CA LEU A 71 1.68 -6.66 5.27
C LEU A 71 2.12 -8.05 4.81
N ASN A 72 1.40 -9.08 5.25
CA ASN A 72 1.74 -10.44 4.86
C ASN A 72 1.37 -10.72 3.40
N MET A 73 0.38 -10.03 2.81
CA MET A 73 0.03 -10.15 1.38
C MET A 73 1.15 -9.73 0.44
N MET A 74 2.15 -8.98 0.89
CA MET A 74 3.34 -8.68 0.06
C MET A 74 4.12 -9.95 -0.32
N CYS A 75 3.89 -11.09 0.35
CA CYS A 75 4.43 -12.38 -0.09
C CYS A 75 3.82 -12.91 -1.40
N LEU A 76 2.79 -12.25 -1.94
CA LEU A 76 2.18 -12.61 -3.22
C LEU A 76 2.84 -11.92 -4.42
N ASP A 77 3.86 -11.08 -4.19
CA ASP A 77 4.69 -10.53 -5.27
C ASP A 77 5.63 -11.61 -5.85
N PRO A 78 5.57 -11.91 -7.16
CA PRO A 78 6.41 -12.91 -7.81
C PRO A 78 7.92 -12.69 -7.62
N ASN A 79 8.37 -11.43 -7.61
CA ASN A 79 9.80 -11.13 -7.43
C ASN A 79 10.22 -11.49 -6.00
N THR A 80 9.40 -11.12 -5.02
CA THR A 80 9.65 -11.43 -3.61
C THR A 80 9.54 -12.93 -3.32
N MET A 81 8.61 -13.65 -3.95
CA MET A 81 8.48 -15.12 -3.85
C MET A 81 9.71 -15.85 -4.38
N TYR A 82 10.27 -15.38 -5.50
CA TYR A 82 11.49 -15.94 -6.07
C TYR A 82 12.72 -15.63 -5.22
N SER A 83 12.89 -14.37 -4.80
CA SER A 83 14.09 -13.94 -4.08
C SER A 83 14.12 -14.38 -2.62
N LYS A 84 12.96 -14.58 -1.96
CA LYS A 84 12.85 -14.90 -0.53
C LYS A 84 11.72 -15.92 -0.26
N PRO A 85 11.90 -17.18 -0.67
CA PRO A 85 10.85 -18.18 -0.58
C PRO A 85 10.43 -18.50 0.86
N ASP A 86 11.37 -18.62 1.80
CA ASP A 86 11.07 -18.98 3.18
C ASP A 86 10.29 -17.88 3.93
N GLU A 87 10.67 -16.62 3.72
CA GLU A 87 9.95 -15.47 4.29
C GLU A 87 8.52 -15.40 3.72
N CYS A 88 8.36 -15.66 2.42
CA CYS A 88 7.04 -15.68 1.78
C CYS A 88 6.16 -16.81 2.33
N LEU A 89 6.71 -18.01 2.51
CA LEU A 89 6.00 -19.14 3.10
C LEU A 89 5.55 -18.83 4.53
N GLN A 90 6.40 -18.20 5.34
CA GLN A 90 6.05 -17.81 6.71
C GLN A 90 4.90 -16.77 6.72
N LYS A 91 4.99 -15.72 5.89
CA LYS A 91 3.93 -14.72 5.76
C LYS A 91 2.61 -15.32 5.28
N MET A 92 2.68 -16.27 4.33
CA MET A 92 1.52 -17.00 3.84
C MET A 92 0.84 -17.82 4.94
N ARG A 93 1.63 -18.50 5.79
CA ARG A 93 1.07 -19.23 6.96
C ARG A 93 0.33 -18.30 7.91
N CYS A 94 0.90 -17.13 8.21
CA CYS A 94 0.25 -16.13 9.06
C CYS A 94 -1.06 -15.60 8.45
N LEU A 95 -1.13 -15.42 7.13
CA LEU A 95 -2.37 -15.03 6.43
C LEU A 95 -3.46 -16.09 6.59
N ILE A 96 -3.12 -17.34 6.29
CA ILE A 96 -4.07 -18.45 6.37
C ILE A 96 -4.59 -18.58 7.81
N GLN A 97 -3.71 -18.55 8.80
CA GLN A 97 -4.10 -18.62 10.20
C GLN A 97 -5.08 -17.51 10.58
N LYS A 98 -4.84 -16.28 10.11
CA LYS A 98 -5.73 -15.15 10.36
C LYS A 98 -7.09 -15.30 9.67
N PHE A 99 -7.11 -15.74 8.42
CA PHE A 99 -8.37 -15.97 7.69
C PHE A 99 -9.18 -17.14 8.25
N VAL A 100 -8.53 -18.16 8.82
CA VAL A 100 -9.19 -19.21 9.59
C VAL A 100 -9.85 -18.62 10.84
N GLN A 101 -9.10 -17.84 11.63
CA GLN A 101 -9.63 -17.19 12.85
C GLN A 101 -10.83 -16.28 12.55
N ASP A 102 -10.78 -15.57 11.42
CA ASP A 102 -11.83 -14.63 11.01
C ASP A 102 -13.01 -15.32 10.28
N ASN A 103 -13.05 -16.67 10.20
CA ASN A 103 -14.04 -17.47 9.46
C ASN A 103 -14.19 -17.09 7.96
N GLN A 104 -13.14 -16.51 7.36
CA GLN A 104 -13.16 -16.04 5.98
C GLN A 104 -12.89 -17.17 4.96
N LEU A 105 -12.45 -18.34 5.41
CA LEU A 105 -12.15 -19.51 4.57
C LEU A 105 -13.30 -20.53 4.50
N ALA A 106 -14.56 -20.10 4.65
CA ALA A 106 -15.72 -20.97 4.52
C ALA A 106 -15.67 -21.78 3.20
N GLY A 107 -15.82 -23.11 3.31
CA GLY A 107 -15.32 -24.08 2.33
C GLY A 107 -15.84 -23.95 0.90
N THR A 108 -16.98 -23.30 0.67
CA THR A 108 -17.56 -23.12 -0.66
C THR A 108 -16.75 -22.15 -1.53
N LYS A 109 -16.35 -20.99 -1.00
CA LYS A 109 -15.56 -20.00 -1.77
C LYS A 109 -14.15 -20.49 -2.07
N MET A 110 -13.52 -21.15 -1.09
CA MET A 110 -12.17 -21.70 -1.24
C MET A 110 -12.15 -22.81 -2.29
N ALA A 111 -13.14 -23.72 -2.28
CA ALA A 111 -13.25 -24.78 -3.27
C ALA A 111 -13.39 -24.23 -4.70
N THR A 112 -14.21 -23.20 -4.90
CA THR A 112 -14.34 -22.54 -6.22
C THR A 112 -13.02 -21.90 -6.66
N LEU A 113 -12.31 -21.22 -5.76
CA LEU A 113 -11.02 -20.61 -6.07
C LEU A 113 -9.94 -21.63 -6.42
N ILE A 114 -9.87 -22.76 -5.70
CA ILE A 114 -8.94 -23.87 -5.99
C ILE A 114 -9.24 -24.43 -7.39
N THR A 115 -10.51 -24.73 -7.69
CA THR A 115 -10.92 -25.24 -9.00
C THR A 115 -10.52 -24.27 -10.11
N ASN A 116 -10.83 -22.98 -9.97
CA ASN A 116 -10.48 -21.97 -10.97
C ASN A 116 -8.95 -21.82 -11.14
N SER A 117 -8.20 -21.84 -10.04
CA SER A 117 -6.73 -21.79 -10.06
C SER A 117 -6.14 -22.99 -10.82
N ASN A 118 -6.68 -24.19 -10.60
CA ASN A 118 -6.23 -25.40 -11.29
C ASN A 118 -6.56 -25.36 -12.79
N VAL A 119 -7.73 -24.87 -13.17
CA VAL A 119 -8.12 -24.66 -14.58
C VAL A 119 -7.17 -23.68 -15.27
N LEU A 120 -6.87 -22.55 -14.63
CA LEU A 120 -5.95 -21.55 -15.19
C LEU A 120 -4.53 -22.10 -15.35
N ARG A 121 -4.04 -22.86 -14.35
CA ARG A 121 -2.70 -23.48 -14.42
C ARG A 121 -2.61 -24.50 -15.55
N ARG A 122 -3.67 -25.31 -15.77
CA ARG A 122 -3.74 -26.23 -16.91
C ARG A 122 -3.73 -25.47 -18.24
N ARG A 123 -4.57 -24.45 -18.39
CA ARG A 123 -4.64 -23.62 -19.61
C ARG A 123 -3.32 -22.91 -19.91
N ALA A 124 -2.59 -22.46 -18.89
CA ALA A 124 -1.28 -21.85 -19.06
C ALA A 124 -0.25 -22.86 -19.62
N MET A 125 -0.24 -24.09 -19.08
CA MET A 125 0.62 -25.16 -19.61
C MET A 125 0.27 -25.52 -21.07
N GLU A 126 -1.02 -25.66 -21.39
CA GLU A 126 -1.47 -25.92 -22.77
C GLU A 126 -1.05 -24.79 -23.73
N LYS A 127 -1.14 -23.53 -23.29
CA LYS A 127 -0.71 -22.39 -24.11
C LYS A 127 0.80 -22.36 -24.31
N GLN A 128 1.57 -22.76 -23.30
CA GLN A 128 3.03 -22.81 -23.40
C GLN A 128 3.50 -23.93 -24.33
N GLU A 129 2.80 -25.07 -24.33
CA GLU A 129 3.03 -26.15 -25.30
C GLU A 129 2.66 -25.71 -26.73
N GLN A 130 1.53 -25.03 -26.91
CA GLN A 130 1.14 -24.46 -28.22
C GLN A 130 2.18 -23.47 -28.76
N LEU A 131 2.80 -22.66 -27.89
CA LEU A 131 3.85 -21.72 -28.30
C LEU A 131 5.11 -22.45 -28.78
N LEU A 132 5.52 -23.53 -28.11
CA LEU A 132 6.67 -24.34 -28.54
C LEU A 132 6.45 -24.99 -29.92
N VAL A 133 5.24 -25.51 -30.16
CA VAL A 133 4.88 -26.06 -31.47
C VAL A 133 4.93 -24.98 -32.53
N LEU A 134 4.37 -23.80 -32.24
CA LEU A 134 4.34 -22.68 -33.18
C LEU A 134 5.75 -22.16 -33.50
N ASP A 135 6.64 -22.05 -32.50
CA ASP A 135 8.04 -21.69 -32.72
C ASP A 135 8.73 -22.69 -33.66
N THR A 136 8.47 -23.99 -33.47
CA THR A 136 9.00 -25.04 -34.34
C THR A 136 8.48 -24.92 -35.78
N ASP A 137 7.19 -24.63 -35.95
CA ASP A 137 6.57 -24.44 -37.27
C ASP A 137 7.10 -23.20 -37.97
N ILE A 138 7.31 -22.11 -37.22
CA ILE A 138 7.92 -20.87 -37.72
C ILE A 138 9.35 -21.13 -38.18
N GLU A 139 10.16 -21.84 -37.38
CA GLU A 139 11.53 -22.20 -37.76
C GLU A 139 11.56 -23.05 -39.03
N LYS A 140 10.64 -24.01 -39.15
CA LYS A 140 10.50 -24.85 -40.35
C LYS A 140 10.12 -24.04 -41.59
N HIS A 141 9.08 -23.20 -41.50
CA HIS A 141 8.65 -22.36 -42.62
C HIS A 141 9.74 -21.35 -43.02
N ALA A 142 10.46 -20.79 -42.04
CA ALA A 142 11.58 -19.90 -42.30
C ALA A 142 12.73 -20.62 -43.04
N ALA A 143 12.99 -21.90 -42.71
CA ALA A 143 13.99 -22.70 -43.40
C ALA A 143 13.58 -23.03 -44.85
N GLU A 144 12.31 -23.38 -45.08
CA GLU A 144 11.76 -23.64 -46.43
C GLU A 144 11.87 -22.40 -47.33
N LEU A 145 11.54 -21.22 -46.81
CA LEU A 145 11.66 -19.96 -47.57
C LEU A 145 13.11 -19.60 -47.92
N ARG A 146 14.08 -19.91 -47.06
CA ARG A 146 15.51 -19.70 -47.37
C ARG A 146 15.98 -20.61 -48.50
N GLN A 147 15.54 -21.87 -48.52
CA GLN A 147 15.91 -22.80 -49.60
C GLN A 147 15.34 -22.38 -50.97
N LEU A 148 14.18 -21.72 -50.97
CA LEU A 148 13.56 -21.18 -52.19
C LEU A 148 14.18 -19.87 -52.68
N SER A 149 14.85 -19.09 -51.82
CA SER A 149 15.58 -17.89 -52.24
C SER A 149 16.99 -18.18 -52.77
N ASP A 150 17.52 -19.36 -52.47
CA ASP A 150 18.86 -19.81 -52.88
C ASP A 150 18.83 -20.68 -54.17
N SER A 151 17.65 -20.86 -54.78
CA SER A 151 17.44 -21.54 -56.09
C SER A 151 17.07 -20.55 -57.20
#